data_AF-A0A0N4VZ27-F1
#
_entry.id   AF-A0A0N4VZ27-F1
#
_cell.length_a   1.000
_cell.length_b   1.000
_cell.length_c   1.000
_cell.angle_alpha   90.00
_cell.angle_beta   90.00
_cell.angle_gamma   90.00
#
_symmetry.space_group_name_H-M   'P 1'
#
loop_
_entity.id
_entity.type
_entity.pdbx_description
1 polymer ?
#
loop_
_entity_poly.entity_id
_entity_poly.type
_entity_poly.pdbx_seq_one_letter_code
_entity_poly.pdbx_strand_id
1 'polypeptide(L)'
;MVCSRKQSAAARTWEEILKDYPTDLIAIKFAHDTYFYLGDAKNIRDSIKAVLPKHKGTEPCYSYLHGMLAFGLEECEQYAEAEKEALKV
;
A
#
# COMPACT_ATOMS: atom_id res chain seq x y z
N MET A 1 -13.90 -19.39 5.68
CA MET A 1 -12.41 -19.43 5.68
C MET A 1 -11.74 -19.74 4.32
N VAL A 2 -12.44 -20.16 3.26
CA VAL A 2 -11.81 -20.37 1.93
C VAL A 2 -11.56 -19.06 1.16
N CYS A 3 -12.43 -18.06 1.32
CA CYS A 3 -12.31 -16.77 0.64
C CYS A 3 -11.05 -16.00 1.05
N SER A 4 -10.76 -15.93 2.36
CA SER A 4 -9.58 -15.24 2.91
C SER A 4 -8.26 -15.83 2.39
N ARG A 5 -8.17 -17.15 2.18
CA ARG A 5 -6.97 -17.77 1.62
C ARG A 5 -6.69 -17.35 0.16
N LYS A 6 -7.75 -17.19 -0.65
CA LYS A 6 -7.61 -16.72 -2.04
C LYS A 6 -7.20 -15.25 -2.08
N GLN A 7 -7.74 -14.43 -1.17
CA GLN A 7 -7.35 -13.02 -1.03
C GLN A 7 -5.87 -12.88 -0.66
N SER A 8 -5.38 -13.59 0.37
CA SER A 8 -3.96 -13.53 0.74
C SER A 8 -3.03 -13.99 -0.38
N ALA A 9 -3.45 -15.00 -1.17
CA ALA A 9 -2.68 -15.42 -2.34
C ALA A 9 -2.65 -14.34 -3.43
N ALA A 10 -3.79 -13.69 -3.70
CA ALA A 10 -3.87 -12.60 -4.66
C ALA A 10 -2.98 -11.41 -4.26
N ALA A 11 -3.00 -11.01 -2.98
CA ALA A 11 -2.14 -9.94 -2.47
C ALA A 11 -0.66 -10.25 -2.71
N ARG A 12 -0.22 -11.48 -2.41
CA ARG A 12 1.16 -11.93 -2.68
C ARG A 12 1.52 -11.89 -4.16
N THR A 13 0.61 -12.26 -5.05
CA THR A 13 0.86 -12.15 -6.50
C THR A 13 1.09 -10.69 -6.92
N TRP A 14 0.30 -9.75 -6.36
CA TRP A 14 0.54 -8.33 -6.60
C TRP A 14 1.89 -7.86 -6.02
N GLU A 15 2.28 -8.32 -4.83
CA GLU A 15 3.60 -8.04 -4.26
C GLU A 15 4.75 -8.54 -5.14
N GLU A 16 4.63 -9.73 -5.74
CA GLU A 16 5.64 -10.24 -6.68
C GLU A 16 5.73 -9.35 -7.93
N ILE A 17 4.60 -8.92 -8.49
CA ILE A 17 4.58 -7.97 -9.63
C ILE A 17 5.29 -6.66 -9.25
N LEU A 18 5.06 -6.14 -8.05
CA LEU A 18 5.67 -4.90 -7.56
C LEU A 18 7.18 -4.99 -7.30
N LYS A 19 7.75 -6.20 -7.25
CA LYS A 19 9.21 -6.35 -7.23
C LYS A 19 9.82 -5.94 -8.56
N ASP A 20 9.17 -6.33 -9.66
CA ASP A 20 9.64 -6.05 -11.03
C ASP A 20 9.12 -4.70 -11.55
N TYR A 21 7.89 -4.33 -11.19
CA TYR A 21 7.18 -3.13 -11.63
C TYR A 21 6.73 -2.28 -10.43
N PRO A 22 7.68 -1.69 -9.69
CA PRO A 22 7.37 -1.01 -8.43
C PRO A 22 6.50 0.23 -8.58
N THR A 23 6.44 0.81 -9.79
CA THR A 23 5.65 2.01 -10.07
C THR A 23 4.26 1.71 -10.64
N ASP A 24 3.85 0.44 -10.67
CA ASP A 24 2.50 0.05 -11.08
C ASP A 24 1.48 0.39 -9.98
N LEU A 25 0.77 1.51 -10.18
CA LEU A 25 -0.20 2.03 -9.22
C LEU A 25 -1.43 1.13 -9.05
N ILE A 26 -1.80 0.35 -10.06
CA ILE A 26 -2.96 -0.54 -9.96
C ILE A 26 -2.59 -1.79 -9.16
N ALA A 27 -1.40 -2.34 -9.39
CA ALA A 27 -0.91 -3.47 -8.61
C ALA A 27 -0.81 -3.13 -7.11
N ILE A 28 -0.25 -1.97 -6.75
CA ILE A 28 -0.16 -1.56 -5.34
C ILE A 28 -1.54 -1.25 -4.74
N LYS A 29 -2.45 -0.64 -5.50
CA LYS A 29 -3.83 -0.41 -5.03
C LYS A 29 -4.53 -1.71 -4.69
N PHE A 30 -4.41 -2.73 -5.54
CA PHE A 30 -5.03 -4.03 -5.30
C PHE A 30 -4.38 -4.80 -4.16
N ALA A 31 -3.06 -4.73 -4.00
CA ALA A 31 -2.38 -5.29 -2.83
C ALA A 31 -2.91 -4.63 -1.53
N HIS A 32 -2.89 -3.30 -1.46
CA HIS A 32 -3.35 -2.50 -0.32
C HIS A 32 -4.82 -2.80 0.05
N ASP A 33 -5.74 -2.74 -0.93
CA ASP A 33 -7.15 -3.02 -0.67
C ASP A 33 -7.38 -4.46 -0.19
N THR A 34 -6.62 -5.41 -0.73
CA THR A 34 -6.74 -6.81 -0.30
C THR A 34 -6.29 -6.97 1.15
N TYR A 35 -5.21 -6.30 1.57
CA TYR A 35 -4.78 -6.31 2.97
C TYR A 35 -5.77 -5.60 3.91
N PHE A 36 -6.42 -4.53 3.44
CA PHE A 36 -7.52 -3.90 4.17
C PHE A 36 -8.67 -4.88 4.44
N TYR A 37 -9.14 -5.60 3.42
CA TYR A 37 -10.20 -6.60 3.61
C TYR A 37 -9.79 -7.80 4.45
N LEU A 38 -8.49 -8.07 4.56
CA LEU A 38 -7.93 -9.11 5.43
C LEU A 38 -7.67 -8.63 6.87
N GLY A 39 -7.78 -7.32 7.13
CA GLY A 39 -7.43 -6.72 8.43
C GLY A 39 -5.93 -6.74 8.72
N ASP A 40 -5.08 -6.80 7.69
CA ASP A 40 -3.63 -6.89 7.82
C ASP A 40 -2.98 -5.50 7.75
N ALA A 41 -3.16 -4.71 8.82
CA ALA A 41 -2.70 -3.33 8.91
C ALA A 41 -1.20 -3.16 8.60
N LYS A 42 -0.38 -4.15 8.99
CA LYS A 42 1.07 -4.11 8.76
C LYS A 42 1.38 -4.14 7.27
N ASN A 43 0.75 -5.05 6.52
CA ASN A 43 0.97 -5.13 5.08
C ASN A 43 0.33 -3.97 4.32
N ILE A 44 -0.80 -3.39 4.79
CA ILE A 44 -1.33 -2.12 4.24
C ILE A 44 -0.24 -1.04 4.23
N ARG A 45 0.47 -0.87 5.36
CA ARG A 45 1.53 0.12 5.53
C ARG A 45 2.82 -0.26 4.79
N ASP A 46 3.29 -1.49 4.99
CA ASP A 46 4.64 -1.90 4.63
C ASP A 46 4.79 -2.07 3.10
N SER A 47 3.73 -2.50 2.40
CA SER A 47 3.71 -2.55 0.94
C SER A 47 3.89 -1.16 0.32
N ILE A 48 3.25 -0.13 0.88
CA ILE A 48 3.41 1.25 0.40
C ILE A 48 4.81 1.78 0.71
N LYS A 49 5.33 1.53 1.93
CA LYS A 49 6.70 1.90 2.29
C LYS A 49 7.75 1.25 1.36
N ALA A 50 7.48 0.05 0.86
CA ALA A 50 8.39 -0.67 -0.03
C ALA A 50 8.45 -0.07 -1.45
N VAL A 51 7.32 0.43 -1.97
CA VAL A 51 7.27 1.00 -3.32
C VAL A 51 7.58 2.50 -3.35
N LEU A 52 7.18 3.27 -2.34
CA LEU A 52 7.27 4.73 -2.34
C LEU A 52 8.68 5.27 -2.72
N PRO A 53 9.80 4.75 -2.18
CA PRO A 53 11.14 5.23 -2.54
C PRO A 53 11.56 4.94 -4.00
N LYS A 54 10.83 4.07 -4.71
CA LYS A 54 11.12 3.67 -6.08
C LYS A 54 10.41 4.56 -7.11
N HIS A 55 9.48 5.41 -6.67
CA HIS A 55 8.80 6.40 -7.51
C HIS A 55 9.63 7.69 -7.60
N LYS A 56 9.53 8.39 -8.74
CA LYS A 56 10.23 9.67 -8.96
C LYS A 56 9.47 10.87 -8.39
N GLY A 57 8.21 10.69 -8.03
CA GLY A 57 7.34 11.75 -7.53
C GLY A 57 6.66 12.58 -8.62
N THR A 58 6.93 12.27 -9.89
CA THR A 58 6.35 12.97 -11.05
C THR A 58 5.28 12.13 -11.76
N GLU A 59 5.11 10.88 -11.34
CA GLU A 59 4.11 9.98 -11.90
C GLU A 59 2.69 10.51 -11.63
N PRO A 60 1.74 10.31 -12.57
CA PRO A 60 0.34 10.63 -12.31
C PRO A 60 -0.14 9.93 -11.04
N CYS A 61 -0.98 10.61 -10.25
CA CYS A 61 -1.52 10.07 -9.00
C CYS A 61 -0.47 9.72 -7.93
N TYR A 62 0.76 10.22 -8.01
CA TYR A 62 1.79 9.96 -6.99
C TYR A 62 1.33 10.34 -5.56
N SER A 63 0.58 11.44 -5.41
CA SER A 63 0.00 11.87 -4.13
C SER A 63 -0.92 10.83 -3.49
N TYR A 64 -1.52 9.93 -4.27
CA TYR A 64 -2.36 8.84 -3.73
C TYR A 64 -1.54 7.85 -2.92
N LEU A 65 -0.26 7.63 -3.26
CA LEU A 65 0.62 6.77 -2.46
C LEU A 65 0.85 7.34 -1.07
N HIS A 66 0.96 8.66 -0.93
CA HIS A 66 1.06 9.31 0.37
C HIS A 66 -0.24 9.17 1.18
N GLY A 67 -1.40 9.30 0.54
CA GLY A 67 -2.70 9.03 1.18
C GLY A 67 -2.85 7.57 1.64
N MET A 68 -2.44 6.61 0.81
CA MET A 68 -2.45 5.18 1.16
C MET A 68 -1.46 4.87 2.29
N LEU A 69 -0.28 5.50 2.29
CA LEU A 69 0.67 5.35 3.38
C LEU A 69 0.14 5.94 4.69
N ALA A 70 -0.48 7.12 4.64
CA ALA A 70 -1.09 7.75 5.80
C ALA A 70 -2.16 6.85 6.42
N PHE A 71 -3.04 6.27 5.59
CA PHE A 71 -4.04 5.31 6.03
C PHE A 71 -3.40 4.07 6.70
N GLY A 72 -2.39 3.45 6.07
CA GLY A 72 -1.71 2.30 6.67
C GLY A 72 -0.97 2.63 7.97
N LEU A 73 -0.46 3.86 8.12
CA LEU A 73 0.15 4.35 9.35
C LEU A 73 -0.90 4.53 10.47
N GLU A 74 -2.07 5.07 10.14
CA GLU A 74 -3.21 5.22 11.05
C GLU A 74 -3.70 3.86 11.58
N GLU A 75 -3.90 2.89 10.67
CA GLU A 75 -4.28 1.51 11.03
C GLU A 75 -3.23 0.81 11.91
N CYS A 76 -1.99 1.31 11.91
CA CYS A 76 -0.90 0.86 12.77
C CYS A 76 -0.64 1.81 13.96
N GLU A 77 -1.59 2.69 14.31
CA GLU A 77 -1.56 3.62 15.44
C GLU A 77 -0.39 4.63 15.42
N GLN A 78 0.26 4.83 14.26
CA GLN A 78 1.34 5.81 14.05
C GLN A 78 0.76 7.14 13.55
N TYR A 79 -0.07 7.78 14.37
CA TYR A 79 -0.87 8.94 13.96
C TYR A 79 -0.03 10.16 13.55
N ALA A 80 1.08 10.43 14.24
CA ALA A 80 1.93 11.58 13.94
C ALA A 80 2.61 11.44 12.57
N GLU A 81 3.02 10.23 12.20
CA GLU A 81 3.57 9.92 10.89
C GLU A 81 2.48 9.91 9.82
N ALA A 82 1.29 9.40 10.13
CA ALA A 82 0.15 9.43 9.23
C ALA A 82 -0.20 10.87 8.81
N GLU A 83 -0.28 11.80 9.77
CA GLU A 83 -0.53 13.22 9.51
C GLU A 83 0.54 13.83 8.61
N LYS A 84 1.82 13.54 8.87
CA LYS A 84 2.93 14.03 8.04
C LYS A 84 2.85 13.56 6.60
N GLU A 85 2.45 12.31 6.36
CA GLU A 85 2.27 11.79 5.00
C GLU A 85 1.02 12.37 4.34
N ALA A 86 -0.08 12.54 5.07
CA ALA A 86 -1.34 13.09 4.54
C ALA A 86 -1.20 14.55 4.06
N LEU A 87 -0.26 15.31 4.62
CA LEU A 87 0.01 16.70 4.23
C LEU A 87 0.90 16.83 2.98
N LYS A 88 1.42 15.73 2.43
CA LYS A 88 2.24 15.76 1.20
C LYS A 88 1.34 15.72 -0.03
N VAL A 89 1.49 16.73 -0.89
CA VAL A 89 0.76 16.90 -2.16
C VAL A 89 1.66 16.56 -3.34
#